data_AF-A0A2N5Z662-F1
#
_entry.id   AF-A0A2N5Z662-F1
#
_cell.length_a   1.000
_cell.length_b   1.000
_cell.length_c   1.000
_cell.angle_alpha   90.00
_cell.angle_beta   90.00
_cell.angle_gamma   90.00
#
_symmetry.space_group_name_H-M   'P 1'
#
loop_
_entity.id
_entity.type
_entity.pdbx_description
1 polymer ?
#
loop_
_entity_poly.entity_id
_entity_poly.type
_entity_poly.pdbx_seq_one_letter_code
_entity_poly.pdbx_strand_id
1 'polypeptide(L)' 'MMEREDQNPFVFTGEVVEILSDQSSVRVCVKYKPGIIMMEIPTNDNYELGDEILISGKLNCEKIENIDYLSTNNKSELL' A
#
# COMPACT_ATOMS: atom_id res chain seq x y z
N MET A 1 23.26 23.07 15.73
CA MET A 1 21.90 22.82 15.22
C MET A 1 22.06 21.80 14.10
N MET A 2 21.62 20.56 14.30
CA MET A 2 21.60 19.58 13.21
C MET A 2 20.47 19.95 12.26
N GLU A 3 20.82 20.35 11.05
CA GLU A 3 19.90 20.51 9.93
C GLU A 3 19.24 19.14 9.70
N ARG A 4 17.91 19.08 9.85
CA ARG A 4 17.15 17.87 9.54
C ARG A 4 17.19 17.76 8.02
N GLU A 5 17.86 16.74 7.50
CA GLU A 5 17.88 16.43 6.07
C GLU A 5 16.44 16.44 5.54
N ASP A 6 16.17 17.33 4.60
CA ASP A 6 14.93 17.35 3.82
C ASP A 6 14.85 16.07 3.00
N GLN A 7 14.39 15.00 3.63
CA GLN A 7 14.04 13.78 2.93
C GLN A 7 12.84 14.09 2.05
N ASN A 8 13.09 14.21 0.75
CA ASN A 8 12.07 14.38 -0.27
C ASN A 8 10.95 13.35 -0.04
N PRO A 9 9.69 13.78 -0.03
CA PRO A 9 8.59 12.86 0.17
C PRO A 9 8.60 11.82 -0.96
N PHE A 10 8.28 10.57 -0.63
CA PHE A 10 7.93 9.62 -1.68
C PHE A 10 6.68 10.14 -2.37
N VAL A 11 6.61 10.01 -3.69
CA VAL A 11 5.44 10.37 -4.49
C VAL A 11 5.22 9.27 -5.50
N PHE A 12 4.02 8.70 -5.52
CA PHE A 12 3.62 7.78 -6.57
C PHE A 12 2.13 7.92 -6.87
N THR A 13 1.76 7.52 -8.08
CA THR A 13 0.37 7.44 -8.51
C THR A 13 -0.03 5.98 -8.59
N GLY A 14 -1.28 5.68 -8.22
CA GLY A 14 -1.84 4.35 -8.35
C GLY A 14 -3.35 4.35 -8.51
N GLU A 15 -3.89 3.18 -8.78
CA GLU A 15 -5.32 2.96 -9.03
C GLU A 15 -5.95 2.25 -7.83
N VAL A 16 -7.14 2.69 -7.40
CA VAL A 16 -7.92 2.00 -6.38
C VAL A 16 -8.44 0.68 -6.92
N VAL A 17 -8.01 -0.43 -6.32
CA VAL A 17 -8.40 -1.78 -6.75
C VAL A 17 -9.29 -2.50 -5.74
N GLU A 18 -9.35 -2.05 -4.49
CA GLU A 18 -10.20 -2.61 -3.45
C GLU A 18 -10.48 -1.57 -2.36
N ILE A 19 -11.70 -1.61 -1.82
CA ILE A 19 -12.13 -0.75 -0.70
C ILE A 19 -12.70 -1.66 0.38
N LEU A 20 -12.10 -1.61 1.57
CA LEU A 20 -12.49 -2.36 2.75
C LEU A 20 -13.07 -1.37 3.76
N SER A 21 -14.37 -1.46 4.02
CA SER A 21 -15.05 -0.60 4.98
C SER A 21 -15.50 -1.41 6.20
N ASP A 22 -15.15 -0.94 7.39
CA ASP A 22 -15.72 -1.39 8.65
C ASP A 22 -16.47 -0.23 9.35
N GLN A 23 -17.07 -0.49 10.51
CA GLN A 23 -17.86 0.52 11.22
C GLN A 23 -17.05 1.74 11.69
N SER A 24 -15.71 1.64 11.71
CA SER A 24 -14.81 2.62 12.32
C SER A 24 -13.79 3.23 11.35
N SER A 25 -13.50 2.56 10.23
CA SER A 25 -12.44 2.94 9.30
C SER A 25 -12.78 2.50 7.88
N VAL A 26 -12.29 3.27 6.91
CA VAL A 26 -12.25 2.86 5.51
C VAL A 26 -10.79 2.66 5.13
N ARG A 27 -10.49 1.51 4.53
CA ARG A 27 -9.18 1.15 4.02
C ARG A 27 -9.26 0.99 2.51
N VAL A 28 -8.27 1.54 1.80
CA VAL A 28 -8.19 1.49 0.34
C VAL A 28 -6.90 0.80 -0.06
N CYS A 29 -7.02 -0.18 -0.95
CA CYS A 29 -5.88 -0.81 -1.60
C CYS A 29 -5.61 -0.10 -2.92
N VAL A 30 -4.42 0.47 -3.05
CA VAL A 30 -3.97 1.19 -4.23
C VAL A 30 -2.87 0.39 -4.92
N LYS A 31 -3.12 0.01 -6.17
CA LYS A 31 -2.16 -0.67 -7.03
C LYS A 31 -1.25 0.36 -7.70
N TYR A 32 0.04 0.21 -7.51
CA TYR A 32 1.09 1.01 -8.14
C TYR A 32 2.16 0.07 -8.70
N LYS A 33 3.11 0.56 -9.51
CA LYS A 33 4.22 -0.30 -9.95
C LYS A 33 5.36 -0.19 -8.95
N PRO A 34 5.81 -1.28 -8.29
CA PRO A 34 5.57 -2.71 -8.59
C PRO A 34 4.58 -3.46 -7.66
N GLY A 35 3.82 -2.79 -6.79
CA GLY A 35 3.06 -3.46 -5.71
C GLY A 35 1.65 -2.93 -5.44
N ILE A 36 1.13 -3.29 -4.27
CA ILE A 36 -0.14 -2.78 -3.74
C ILE A 36 0.15 -2.25 -2.34
N ILE A 37 -0.35 -1.05 -2.05
CA ILE A 37 -0.32 -0.46 -0.71
C ILE A 37 -1.75 -0.41 -0.20
N MET A 38 -1.95 -0.78 1.06
CA MET A 38 -3.21 -0.58 1.76
C MET A 38 -3.05 0.62 2.70
N MET A 39 -3.99 1.56 2.64
CA MET A 39 -3.99 2.76 3.46
C MET A 39 -5.33 2.90 4.16
N GLU A 40 -5.31 3.33 5.43
CA GLU A 40 -6.51 3.79 6.12
C GLU A 40 -6.76 5.25 5.75
N ILE A 41 -7.98 5.57 5.38
CA ILE A 41 -8.41 6.91 4.99
C ILE A 41 -9.52 7.40 5.94
N PRO A 42 -9.63 8.73 6.14
CA PRO A 42 -10.77 9.29 6.85
C PRO A 42 -12.09 8.87 6.19
N THR A 43 -13.08 8.51 7.01
CA THR A 43 -14.43 8.09 6.55
C THR A 43 -15.20 9.16 5.77
N ASN A 44 -14.71 10.40 5.76
CA ASN A 44 -15.31 11.51 5.03
C ASN A 44 -14.86 11.57 3.57
N ASP A 45 -13.79 10.84 3.21
CA ASP A 45 -13.30 10.75 1.84
C ASP A 45 -13.97 9.57 1.13
N ASN A 46 -14.63 9.85 0.00
CA ASN A 46 -15.25 8.83 -0.82
C ASN A 46 -14.34 8.54 -2.02
N TYR A 47 -13.87 7.31 -2.12
CA TYR A 47 -13.14 6.79 -3.28
C TYR A 47 -13.98 5.73 -3.99
N GLU A 48 -13.77 5.58 -5.29
CA GLU A 48 -14.38 4.57 -6.13
C GLU A 48 -13.33 3.61 -6.71
N LEU A 49 -13.77 2.41 -7.11
CA LEU A 49 -12.89 1.46 -7.80
C LEU A 49 -12.49 2.05 -9.16
N GLY A 50 -11.19 2.02 -9.45
CA GLY A 50 -10.62 2.62 -10.66
C GLY A 50 -10.17 4.07 -10.51
N ASP A 51 -10.43 4.71 -9.36
CA ASP A 51 -9.93 6.07 -9.11
C ASP A 51 -8.40 6.10 -9.15
N GLU A 52 -7.85 7.14 -9.79
CA GLU A 52 -6.41 7.40 -9.81
C GLU A 52 -6.05 8.34 -8.66
N ILE A 53 -5.16 7.90 -7.77
CA ILE A 53 -4.76 8.62 -6.56
C ILE A 53 -3.28 8.96 -6.62
N LEU A 54 -2.95 10.22 -6.32
CA LEU A 54 -1.59 10.68 -6.03
C LEU A 54 -1.32 10.56 -4.53
N ILE A 55 -0.34 9.74 -4.15
CA ILE A 55 0.05 9.52 -2.75
C ILE A 55 1.41 10.16 -2.53
N SER A 56 1.53 10.96 -1.46
CA SER A 56 2.81 11.54 -1.05
C SER A 56 3.01 11.52 0.46
N GLY A 57 4.24 11.31 0.92
CA GLY A 57 4.53 11.27 2.35
C GLY A 57 5.96 10.92 2.71
N LYS A 58 6.19 10.52 3.96
CA LYS A 58 7.47 9.98 4.45
C LYS A 58 7.29 8.52 4.83
N LEU A 59 8.17 7.65 4.35
CA LEU A 59 8.20 6.23 4.75
C LEU A 59 9.21 6.06 5.87
N ASN A 60 8.73 5.64 7.04
CA ASN A 60 9.58 5.18 8.13
C ASN A 60 9.60 3.65 8.10
N CYS A 61 10.66 3.08 7.53
CA CYS A 61 10.87 1.63 7.56
C CYS A 61 11.54 1.24 8.88
N GLU A 62 10.78 0.67 9.81
CA GLU A 62 11.34 0.23 11.11
C GLU A 62 12.04 -1.14 11.02
N LYS A 63 11.56 -2.03 10.13
CA LYS A 63 12.13 -3.37 9.91
C LYS A 63 11.74 -3.90 8.53
N ILE A 64 12.71 -4.34 7.74
CA ILE A 64 12.48 -5.08 6.49
C ILE A 64 12.71 -6.55 6.82
N GLU A 65 11.62 -7.31 6.89
CA GLU A 65 11.71 -8.77 6.92
C GLU A 65 11.72 -9.26 5.48
N ASN A 66 12.81 -9.91 5.05
CA ASN A 66 12.78 -10.68 3.82
C ASN A 66 11.77 -11.81 4.02
N ILE A 67 10.58 -11.63 3.47
CA ILE A 67 9.67 -12.75 3.22
C ILE A 67 10.29 -13.48 2.03
N ASP A 68 11.28 -14.33 2.31
CA ASP A 68 11.70 -15.34 1.35
C ASP A 68 10.44 -16.11 0.97
N TYR A 69 9.99 -15.90 -0.28
CA TYR A 69 8.85 -16.58 -0.86
C TYR A 69 9.01 -18.08 -0.56
N LEU A 70 8.13 -18.59 0.30
CA LEU A 70 8.03 -19.99 0.62
C LEU A 70 7.98 -20.80 -0.68
N SER A 71 9.09 -21.48 -0.95
CA SER A 71 9.26 -22.70 -1.74
C SER A 71 8.48 -22.80 -3.05
N THR A 72 9.23 -22.73 -4.14
CA THR A 72 9.06 -23.63 -5.29
C THR A 72 8.68 -25.06 -4.84
N ASN A 73 7.40 -25.43 -4.92
CA ASN A 73 6.84 -26.79 -5.11
C ASN A 73 5.48 -26.93 -4.41
N ASN A 74 4.41 -26.51 -5.07
CA ASN A 74 3.14 -27.23 -4.98
C ASN A 74 2.83 -27.79 -6.37
N LYS A 75 3.59 -28.82 -6.76
CA LYS A 75 3.01 -29.91 -7.54
C LYS A 75 2.06 -30.64 -6.60
N SER A 76 0.84 -30.11 -6.44
CA SER A 76 -0.27 -30.96 -6.03
C SER A 76 -0.88 -31.48 -7.32
N GLU A 77 -0.39 -32.64 -7.73
CA GLU A 77 -1.12 -33.51 -8.65
C GLU A 77 -2.51 -33.74 -8.05
N LEU A 78 -3.54 -33.19 -8.69
CA LEU A 78 -4.91 -33.64 -8.49
C LEU A 78 -5.02 -35.00 -9.20
N LEU A 79 -4.77 -36.06 -8.44
CA LEU A 79 -5.35 -37.39 -8.68
C LEU A 79 -6.80 -37.39 -8.20
#